data_AF-A0A7S7Q1K7-F1
#
_entry.id   AF-A0A7S7Q1K7-F1
#
_cell.length_a   1.000
_cell.length_b   1.000
_cell.length_c   1.000
_cell.angle_alpha   90.00
_cell.angle_beta   90.00
_cell.angle_gamma   90.00
#
_symmetry.space_group_name_H-M   'P 1'
#
loop_
_entity.id
_entity.type
_entity.pdbx_description
1 polymer ?
#
loop_
_entity_poly.entity_id
_entity_poly.type
_entity_poly.pdbx_seq_one_letter_code
_entity_poly.pdbx_strand_id
1 'polypeptide(L)'
;MATVRRGAQAPARWQLVACGLALFASCLLAASAGAFVSTLPPLFSAALTLDPAARLPAPTRYSYRGIHTTVMPGIEEPLRTRLEARVPAALGDVLAFYRTELRKLGWQERQDNATVTADRARLAFVSPIGPATLELDRNGGSTAVHLVQKNSDVATRANVLPEPGQAKLVFSNIGENEAVLAIRERTIPRPAGANAVALDLVPGKYPYALSVPGRPATTNVLTVTAGHTWELTVGRDGAAWPPLQLY
;
A
#
# COMPACT_ATOMS: atom_id res chain seq x y z
N MET A 1 18.02 -85.38 -49.80
CA MET A 1 18.69 -84.07 -49.57
C MET A 1 17.72 -83.23 -48.74
N ALA A 2 17.84 -83.18 -47.41
CA ALA A 2 18.72 -82.27 -46.62
C ALA A 2 18.29 -80.80 -46.79
N THR A 3 17.84 -80.01 -45.80
CA THR A 3 17.83 -80.08 -44.32
C THR A 3 16.75 -79.12 -43.76
N VAL A 4 16.03 -79.51 -42.70
CA VAL A 4 15.24 -78.61 -41.84
C VAL A 4 16.05 -78.29 -40.58
N ARG A 5 16.28 -77.01 -40.31
CA ARG A 5 17.03 -76.52 -39.15
C ARG A 5 16.10 -76.41 -37.93
N ARG A 6 16.40 -77.16 -36.87
CA ARG A 6 15.72 -77.09 -35.56
C ARG A 6 16.04 -75.76 -34.88
N GLY A 7 15.01 -74.96 -34.59
CA GLY A 7 15.08 -73.81 -33.67
C GLY A 7 14.83 -74.28 -32.24
N ALA A 8 15.74 -73.92 -31.33
CA ALA A 8 15.75 -74.35 -29.94
C ALA A 8 14.56 -73.80 -29.13
N GLN A 9 13.86 -74.69 -28.41
CA GLN A 9 12.92 -74.31 -27.37
C GLN A 9 13.68 -73.85 -26.13
N ALA A 10 13.54 -72.59 -25.76
CA ALA A 10 14.05 -72.05 -24.51
C ALA A 10 13.23 -72.60 -23.31
N PRO A 11 13.86 -73.01 -22.21
CA PRO A 11 13.16 -73.62 -21.08
C PRO A 11 12.30 -72.58 -20.33
N ALA A 12 11.05 -72.97 -20.04
CA ALA A 12 10.00 -72.16 -19.40
C ALA A 12 10.37 -71.49 -18.06
N ARG A 13 11.52 -71.83 -17.46
CA ARG A 13 12.05 -71.20 -16.24
C ARG A 13 12.63 -69.80 -16.44
N TRP A 14 12.84 -69.35 -17.68
CA TRP A 14 13.33 -67.99 -17.99
C TRP A 14 12.22 -66.97 -18.29
N GLN A 15 11.01 -67.42 -18.61
CA GLN A 15 9.90 -66.49 -18.90
C GLN A 15 9.33 -65.84 -17.63
N LEU A 16 9.42 -66.50 -16.47
CA LEU A 16 8.96 -65.94 -15.19
C LEU A 16 9.93 -64.89 -14.61
N VAL A 17 11.24 -64.99 -14.91
CA VAL A 17 12.24 -63.98 -14.48
C VAL A 17 12.11 -62.71 -15.31
N ALA A 18 11.80 -62.81 -16.60
CA ALA A 18 11.57 -61.65 -17.47
C ALA A 18 10.30 -60.86 -17.09
N CYS A 19 9.22 -61.52 -16.68
CA CYS A 19 8.00 -60.84 -16.21
C CYS A 19 8.18 -60.18 -14.82
N GLY A 20 9.00 -60.74 -13.94
CA GLY A 20 9.31 -60.13 -12.63
C GLY A 20 10.17 -58.86 -12.74
N LEU A 21 11.14 -58.84 -13.66
CA LEU A 21 12.01 -57.68 -13.89
C LEU A 21 11.29 -56.51 -14.59
N ALA A 22 10.28 -56.79 -15.43
CA ALA A 22 9.48 -55.75 -16.06
C ALA A 22 8.57 -54.99 -15.06
N LEU A 23 8.10 -55.66 -14.00
CA LEU A 23 7.26 -55.05 -12.96
C LEU A 23 8.06 -54.26 -11.90
N PHE A 24 9.33 -54.62 -11.64
CA PHE A 24 10.20 -53.83 -10.76
C PHE A 24 10.77 -52.58 -11.46
N ALA A 25 10.95 -52.60 -12.78
CA ALA A 25 11.38 -51.42 -13.54
C ALA A 25 10.28 -50.35 -13.67
N SER A 26 9.00 -50.73 -13.66
CA SER A 26 7.89 -49.77 -13.71
C SER A 26 7.60 -49.10 -12.35
N CYS A 27 7.93 -49.75 -11.23
CA CYS A 27 7.80 -49.13 -9.91
C CYS A 27 8.94 -48.15 -9.55
N LEU A 28 10.10 -48.23 -10.19
CA LEU A 28 11.19 -47.27 -9.96
C LEU A 28 11.08 -46.00 -10.81
N LEU A 29 10.30 -45.99 -11.90
CA LEU A 29 9.95 -44.75 -12.61
C LEU A 29 8.83 -43.94 -11.94
N ALA A 30 8.01 -44.57 -11.09
CA ALA A 30 6.96 -43.88 -10.34
C ALA A 30 7.49 -43.15 -9.09
N ALA A 31 8.69 -43.50 -8.60
CA ALA A 31 9.31 -42.87 -7.43
C ALA A 31 10.24 -41.69 -7.75
N SER A 32 10.57 -41.45 -9.03
CA SER A 32 11.40 -40.30 -9.46
C SER A 32 10.59 -39.16 -10.10
N ALA A 33 9.27 -39.30 -10.24
CA ALA A 33 8.40 -38.23 -10.73
C ALA A 33 8.16 -37.10 -9.70
N GLY A 34 8.61 -37.28 -8.44
CA GLY A 34 8.54 -36.25 -7.40
C GLY A 34 9.70 -35.24 -7.41
N ALA A 35 10.77 -35.49 -8.17
CA ALA A 35 11.98 -34.65 -8.17
C ALA A 35 12.05 -33.63 -9.32
N PHE A 36 11.13 -33.69 -10.28
CA PHE A 36 11.10 -32.81 -11.46
C PHE A 36 9.96 -31.78 -11.45
N VAL A 37 9.32 -31.54 -10.30
CA VAL A 37 8.25 -30.53 -10.15
C VAL A 37 8.77 -29.25 -9.46
N SER A 38 10.04 -29.19 -9.04
CA SER A 38 10.54 -28.05 -8.24
C SER A 38 11.19 -26.91 -9.02
N THR A 39 11.22 -26.95 -10.35
CA THR A 39 11.79 -25.86 -11.18
C THR A 39 10.97 -25.57 -12.44
N LEU A 40 9.64 -25.67 -12.34
CA LEU A 40 8.81 -24.84 -13.22
C LEU A 40 8.89 -23.41 -12.67
N PRO A 41 9.36 -22.40 -13.44
CA PRO A 41 9.06 -21.02 -13.09
C PRO A 41 7.54 -20.92 -12.91
N PRO A 42 7.02 -20.15 -11.94
CA PRO A 42 5.59 -20.07 -11.73
C PRO A 42 4.94 -19.58 -13.02
N LEU A 43 4.35 -20.51 -13.80
CA LEU A 43 3.82 -20.25 -15.14
C LEU A 43 2.59 -19.32 -15.12
N PHE A 44 2.17 -18.85 -13.95
CA PHE A 44 1.10 -17.87 -13.79
C PHE A 44 1.31 -16.92 -12.60
N SER A 45 2.46 -16.22 -12.53
CA SER A 45 2.36 -14.79 -12.17
C SER A 45 1.94 -14.06 -13.43
N ALA A 46 0.64 -14.09 -13.74
CA ALA A 46 0.11 -13.29 -14.83
C ALA A 46 0.52 -11.83 -14.55
N ALA A 47 1.36 -11.27 -15.41
CA ALA A 47 1.84 -9.90 -15.27
C ALA A 47 0.65 -8.98 -15.04
N LEU A 48 0.75 -8.13 -14.01
CA LEU A 48 -0.31 -7.20 -13.68
C LEU A 48 -0.43 -6.17 -14.81
N THR A 49 -1.63 -6.02 -15.36
CA THR A 49 -1.91 -5.03 -16.42
C THR A 49 -2.39 -3.72 -15.80
N LEU A 50 -1.88 -2.59 -16.29
CA LEU A 50 -2.32 -1.27 -15.88
C LEU A 50 -3.79 -1.05 -16.27
N ASP A 51 -4.58 -0.51 -15.34
CA ASP A 51 -5.91 0.03 -15.65
C ASP A 51 -5.76 1.48 -16.16
N PRO A 52 -6.07 1.76 -17.45
CA PRO A 52 -5.89 3.08 -18.04
C PRO A 52 -6.86 4.13 -17.49
N ALA A 53 -7.96 3.71 -16.84
CA ALA A 53 -8.95 4.64 -16.28
C ALA A 53 -8.60 5.10 -14.85
N ALA A 54 -7.58 4.50 -14.21
CA ALA A 54 -7.21 4.84 -12.84
C ALA A 54 -6.39 6.14 -12.79
N ARG A 55 -6.76 7.07 -11.89
CA ARG A 55 -6.03 8.35 -11.69
C ARG A 55 -4.59 8.15 -11.18
N LEU A 56 -4.35 7.08 -10.43
CA LEU A 56 -3.02 6.62 -10.04
C LEU A 56 -2.82 5.20 -10.57
N PRO A 57 -1.59 4.78 -10.91
CA PRO A 57 -1.34 3.44 -11.43
C PRO A 57 -1.96 2.37 -10.54
N ALA A 58 -2.84 1.57 -11.12
CA ALA A 58 -3.50 0.48 -10.43
C ALA A 58 -3.62 -0.70 -11.39
N PRO A 59 -3.45 -1.93 -10.92
CA PRO A 59 -3.69 -3.10 -11.75
C PRO A 59 -5.19 -3.25 -12.04
N THR A 60 -5.53 -3.80 -13.21
CA THR A 60 -6.92 -4.19 -13.57
C THR A 60 -7.45 -5.32 -12.67
N ARG A 61 -6.55 -6.16 -12.16
CA ARG A 61 -6.86 -7.24 -11.23
C ARG A 61 -6.89 -6.69 -9.79
N TYR A 62 -8.07 -6.57 -9.20
CA TYR A 62 -8.24 -6.18 -7.80
C TYR A 62 -9.53 -6.78 -7.21
N SER A 63 -9.55 -6.99 -5.90
CA SER A 63 -10.78 -7.33 -5.16
C SER A 63 -11.42 -6.10 -4.52
N TYR A 64 -10.65 -5.03 -4.34
CA TYR A 64 -11.10 -3.74 -3.84
C TYR A 64 -10.19 -2.64 -4.39
N ARG A 65 -10.78 -1.48 -4.69
CA ARG A 65 -10.06 -0.27 -5.04
C ARG A 65 -10.84 0.98 -4.62
N GLY A 66 -10.15 1.93 -4.02
CA GLY A 66 -10.66 3.26 -3.70
C GLY A 66 -9.61 4.33 -4.04
N ILE A 67 -10.06 5.45 -4.58
CA ILE A 67 -9.23 6.65 -4.75
C ILE A 67 -9.85 7.77 -3.93
N HIS A 68 -9.04 8.38 -3.09
CA HIS A 68 -9.44 9.45 -2.19
C HIS A 68 -8.59 10.67 -2.46
N THR A 69 -9.22 11.84 -2.46
CA THR A 69 -8.54 13.12 -2.64
C THR A 69 -8.87 14.03 -1.48
N THR A 70 -7.87 14.74 -0.98
CA THR A 70 -8.09 15.81 0.00
C THR A 70 -8.01 17.15 -0.74
N VAL A 71 -9.11 17.89 -0.74
CA VAL A 71 -9.23 19.24 -1.29
C VAL A 71 -9.48 20.23 -0.16
N MET A 72 -9.08 21.47 -0.35
CA MET A 72 -9.35 22.56 0.59
C MET A 72 -10.40 23.50 0.00
N PRO A 73 -11.30 24.10 0.80
CA PRO A 73 -12.24 25.09 0.28
C PRO A 73 -11.54 26.19 -0.52
N GLY A 74 -12.05 26.46 -1.73
CA GLY A 74 -11.47 27.45 -2.65
C GLY A 74 -10.26 26.97 -3.46
N ILE A 75 -9.87 25.69 -3.35
CA ILE A 75 -8.78 25.08 -4.13
C ILE A 75 -9.29 23.81 -4.80
N GLU A 76 -9.36 23.82 -6.13
CA GLU A 76 -9.88 22.69 -6.90
C GLU A 76 -8.90 21.52 -6.98
N GLU A 77 -7.60 21.80 -7.09
CA GLU A 77 -6.60 20.74 -7.15
C GLU A 77 -6.40 20.09 -5.77
N PRO A 78 -6.28 18.75 -5.69
CA PRO A 78 -6.11 18.07 -4.42
C PRO A 78 -4.72 18.30 -3.83
N LEU A 79 -4.67 18.54 -2.53
CA LEU A 79 -3.45 18.54 -1.72
C LEU A 79 -2.77 17.17 -1.71
N ARG A 80 -3.59 16.12 -1.77
CA ARG A 80 -3.17 14.73 -1.67
C ARG A 80 -4.15 13.83 -2.43
N THR A 81 -3.60 12.87 -3.17
CA THR A 81 -4.37 11.76 -3.76
C THR A 81 -3.85 10.45 -3.16
N ARG A 82 -4.77 9.59 -2.71
CA ARG A 82 -4.50 8.28 -2.12
C ARG A 82 -5.25 7.21 -2.90
N LEU A 83 -4.52 6.23 -3.40
CA LEU A 83 -5.04 4.97 -3.90
C LEU A 83 -4.92 3.92 -2.80
N GLU A 84 -6.04 3.22 -2.57
CA GLU A 84 -6.08 1.99 -1.79
C GLU A 84 -6.57 0.87 -2.67
N ALA A 85 -5.86 -0.25 -2.68
CA ALA A 85 -6.28 -1.41 -3.45
C ALA A 85 -5.92 -2.72 -2.74
N ARG A 86 -6.65 -3.79 -3.08
CA ARG A 86 -6.28 -5.15 -2.70
C ARG A 86 -6.13 -5.98 -3.96
N VAL A 87 -4.91 -6.45 -4.19
CA VAL A 87 -4.52 -7.14 -5.41
C VAL A 87 -4.29 -8.62 -5.08
N PRO A 88 -5.03 -9.57 -5.67
CA PRO A 88 -4.79 -11.00 -5.47
C PRO A 88 -3.57 -11.47 -6.28
N ALA A 89 -2.39 -11.01 -5.85
CA ALA A 89 -1.07 -11.32 -6.41
C ALA A 89 0.01 -11.20 -5.33
N ALA A 90 1.16 -11.86 -5.51
CA ALA A 90 2.27 -11.81 -4.57
C ALA A 90 2.84 -10.38 -4.45
N LEU A 91 3.43 -10.08 -3.29
CA LEU A 91 3.98 -8.74 -3.03
C LEU A 91 5.06 -8.35 -4.04
N GLY A 92 5.93 -9.29 -4.42
CA GLY A 92 6.97 -9.07 -5.43
C GLY A 92 6.41 -8.65 -6.79
N ASP A 93 5.34 -9.30 -7.24
CA ASP A 93 4.69 -8.97 -8.52
C ASP A 93 4.05 -7.58 -8.48
N VAL A 94 3.37 -7.25 -7.37
CA VAL A 94 2.76 -5.94 -7.16
C VAL A 94 3.82 -4.85 -7.08
N LEU A 95 4.92 -5.10 -6.38
CA LEU A 95 6.04 -4.17 -6.28
C LEU A 95 6.71 -3.92 -7.64
N ALA A 96 6.95 -4.98 -8.42
CA ALA A 96 7.53 -4.89 -9.75
C ALA A 96 6.62 -4.09 -10.71
N PHE A 97 5.31 -4.30 -10.64
CA PHE A 97 4.31 -3.51 -11.35
C PHE A 97 4.43 -2.03 -11.00
N TYR A 98 4.36 -1.67 -9.71
CA TYR A 98 4.41 -0.26 -9.30
C TYR A 98 5.72 0.43 -9.67
N ARG A 99 6.87 -0.22 -9.47
CA ARG A 99 8.17 0.35 -9.91
C ARG A 99 8.21 0.63 -11.41
N THR A 100 7.63 -0.26 -12.21
CA THR A 100 7.58 -0.11 -13.67
C THR A 100 6.66 1.03 -14.09
N GLU A 101 5.42 1.04 -13.60
CA GLU A 101 4.43 2.04 -14.00
C GLU A 101 4.75 3.44 -13.46
N LEU A 102 5.22 3.56 -12.20
CA LEU A 102 5.59 4.85 -11.63
C LEU A 102 6.82 5.46 -12.34
N ARG A 103 7.79 4.63 -12.75
CA ARG A 103 8.94 5.11 -13.54
C ARG A 103 8.51 5.68 -14.90
N LYS A 104 7.53 5.08 -15.57
CA LYS A 104 6.96 5.61 -16.83
C LYS A 104 6.32 6.98 -16.65
N LEU A 105 5.81 7.27 -15.45
CA LEU A 105 5.27 8.58 -15.08
C LEU A 105 6.35 9.61 -14.66
N GLY A 106 7.63 9.26 -14.79
CA GLY A 106 8.76 10.11 -14.40
C GLY A 106 9.01 10.15 -12.88
N TRP A 107 8.44 9.23 -12.11
CA TRP A 107 8.68 9.18 -10.67
C TRP A 107 10.03 8.55 -10.37
N GLN A 108 10.74 9.13 -9.41
CA GLN A 108 12.08 8.70 -9.00
C GLN A 108 12.01 8.06 -7.62
N GLU A 109 12.37 6.78 -7.52
CA GLU A 109 12.45 6.07 -6.24
C GLU A 109 13.62 6.63 -5.41
N ARG A 110 13.34 6.96 -4.15
CA ARG A 110 14.35 7.35 -3.16
C ARG A 110 14.80 6.11 -2.41
N GLN A 111 16.10 5.93 -2.30
CA GLN A 111 16.69 4.84 -1.51
C GLN A 111 16.56 5.10 0.00
N ASP A 112 16.44 6.37 0.38
CA ASP A 112 16.29 6.82 1.75
C ASP A 112 15.03 6.20 2.39
N ASN A 113 15.19 5.45 3.48
CA ASN A 113 14.11 4.80 4.22
C ASN A 113 13.29 3.76 3.43
N ALA A 114 13.82 3.25 2.32
CA ALA A 114 13.22 2.13 1.61
C ALA A 114 13.30 0.86 2.49
N THR A 115 12.16 0.20 2.68
CA THR A 115 12.09 -1.09 3.38
C THR A 115 11.41 -2.09 2.46
N VAL A 116 12.06 -3.21 2.17
CA VAL A 116 11.46 -4.29 1.38
C VAL A 116 11.78 -5.62 2.06
N THR A 117 10.72 -6.33 2.39
CA THR A 117 10.73 -7.63 3.07
C THR A 117 9.80 -8.59 2.30
N ALA A 118 9.71 -9.84 2.72
CA ALA A 118 8.86 -10.83 2.05
C ALA A 118 7.37 -10.47 2.13
N ASP A 119 6.95 -9.78 3.19
CA ASP A 119 5.57 -9.48 3.53
C ASP A 119 5.24 -7.99 3.54
N ARG A 120 6.22 -7.09 3.54
CA ARG A 120 6.00 -5.64 3.45
C ARG A 120 6.98 -4.94 2.52
N ALA A 121 6.51 -3.93 1.80
CA ALA A 121 7.37 -2.95 1.15
C ALA A 121 6.91 -1.52 1.46
N ARG A 122 7.87 -0.63 1.72
CA ARG A 122 7.65 0.81 1.86
C ARG A 122 8.71 1.54 1.05
N LEU A 123 8.28 2.28 0.04
CA LEU A 123 9.15 3.05 -0.84
C LEU A 123 8.71 4.51 -0.87
N ALA A 124 9.69 5.42 -0.87
CA ALA A 124 9.46 6.83 -1.11
C ALA A 124 9.77 7.17 -2.57
N PHE A 125 9.00 8.07 -3.16
CA PHE A 125 9.19 8.55 -4.52
C PHE A 125 9.16 10.08 -4.56
N VAL A 126 9.90 10.66 -5.51
CA VAL A 126 9.69 12.03 -5.98
C VAL A 126 8.86 11.93 -7.25
N SER A 127 7.63 12.44 -7.21
CA SER A 127 6.76 12.57 -8.38
C SER A 127 6.87 13.98 -8.98
N PRO A 128 6.37 14.20 -10.21
CA PRO A 128 6.40 15.53 -10.84
C PRO A 128 5.76 16.67 -10.03
N ILE A 129 4.83 16.36 -9.11
CA ILE A 129 4.09 17.38 -8.33
C ILE A 129 4.43 17.37 -6.83
N GLY A 130 5.34 16.49 -6.40
CA GLY A 130 5.71 16.40 -4.99
C GLY A 130 6.06 14.99 -4.51
N PRO A 131 6.27 14.82 -3.19
CA PRO A 131 6.64 13.55 -2.60
C PRO A 131 5.49 12.55 -2.68
N ALA A 132 5.85 11.28 -2.80
CA ALA A 132 4.91 10.18 -2.80
C ALA A 132 5.45 8.99 -2.00
N THR A 133 4.55 8.12 -1.56
CA THR A 133 4.89 6.92 -0.79
C THR A 133 4.05 5.76 -1.27
N LEU A 134 4.70 4.62 -1.48
CA LEU A 134 4.07 3.34 -1.75
C LEU A 134 4.28 2.44 -0.55
N GLU A 135 3.20 1.97 0.05
CA GLU A 135 3.18 0.94 1.08
C GLU A 135 2.43 -0.28 0.57
N LEU A 136 3.06 -1.45 0.69
CA LEU A 136 2.53 -2.74 0.32
C LEU A 136 2.59 -3.66 1.52
N ASP A 137 1.48 -4.33 1.81
CA ASP A 137 1.37 -5.30 2.90
C ASP A 137 0.75 -6.60 2.39
N ARG A 138 1.45 -7.71 2.60
CA ARG A 138 0.96 -9.04 2.27
C ARG A 138 -0.10 -9.44 3.30
N ASN A 139 -1.25 -9.88 2.80
CA ASN A 139 -2.30 -10.46 3.63
C ASN A 139 -2.90 -11.69 2.93
N GLY A 140 -2.52 -12.86 3.43
CA GLY A 140 -2.96 -14.15 2.89
C GLY A 140 -2.60 -14.31 1.41
N GLY A 141 -3.62 -14.50 0.57
CA GLY A 141 -3.48 -14.61 -0.88
C GLY A 141 -3.32 -13.29 -1.63
N SER A 142 -3.42 -12.15 -0.94
CA SER A 142 -3.49 -10.81 -1.54
C SER A 142 -2.43 -9.86 -1.01
N THR A 143 -2.21 -8.76 -1.72
CA THR A 143 -1.35 -7.65 -1.29
C THR A 143 -2.20 -6.39 -1.22
N ALA A 144 -2.23 -5.76 -0.05
CA ALA A 144 -2.81 -4.45 0.15
C ALA A 144 -1.84 -3.40 -0.41
N VAL A 145 -2.38 -2.38 -1.06
CA VAL A 145 -1.65 -1.28 -1.66
C VAL A 145 -2.16 0.01 -1.07
N HIS A 146 -1.24 0.83 -0.58
CA HIS A 146 -1.47 2.22 -0.20
C HIS A 146 -0.47 3.10 -0.95
N LEU A 147 -0.93 3.75 -2.02
CA LEU A 147 -0.12 4.69 -2.80
C LEU A 147 -0.63 6.11 -2.53
N VAL A 148 0.24 6.96 -2.02
CA VAL A 148 -0.06 8.36 -1.69
C VAL A 148 0.83 9.27 -2.52
N GLN A 149 0.22 10.22 -3.22
CA GLN A 149 0.91 11.32 -3.89
C GLN A 149 0.49 12.64 -3.25
N LYS A 150 1.46 13.46 -2.85
CA LYS A 150 1.22 14.80 -2.32
C LYS A 150 1.53 15.85 -3.38
N ASN A 151 0.76 16.94 -3.37
CA ASN A 151 0.94 18.06 -4.27
C ASN A 151 1.54 19.25 -3.50
N SER A 152 2.85 19.43 -3.60
CA SER A 152 3.59 20.42 -2.82
C SER A 152 3.26 21.85 -3.24
N ASP A 153 3.01 22.11 -4.52
CA ASP A 153 2.69 23.44 -5.03
C ASP A 153 1.33 23.91 -4.51
N VAL A 154 0.33 23.01 -4.55
CA VAL A 154 -0.99 23.29 -3.98
C VAL A 154 -0.89 23.48 -2.47
N ALA A 155 -0.14 22.62 -1.76
CA ALA A 155 0.06 22.75 -0.32
C ALA A 155 0.75 24.07 0.07
N THR A 156 1.67 24.56 -0.75
CA THR A 156 2.34 25.85 -0.56
C THR A 156 1.36 27.00 -0.74
N ARG A 157 0.59 27.02 -1.84
CA ARG A 157 -0.45 28.04 -2.08
C ARG A 157 -1.53 28.05 -1.00
N ALA A 158 -1.86 26.88 -0.49
CA ALA A 158 -2.81 26.68 0.61
C ALA A 158 -2.24 27.04 2.00
N ASN A 159 -0.94 27.36 2.11
CA ASN A 159 -0.23 27.56 3.37
C ASN A 159 -0.31 26.36 4.35
N VAL A 160 -0.42 25.15 3.80
CA VAL A 160 -0.48 23.90 4.57
C VAL A 160 0.77 23.05 4.40
N LEU A 161 1.76 23.44 3.60
CA LEU A 161 3.04 22.74 3.52
C LEU A 161 3.81 22.89 4.84
N PRO A 162 4.24 21.79 5.49
CA PRO A 162 5.12 21.86 6.67
C PRO A 162 6.52 22.32 6.32
N GLU A 163 7.17 22.99 7.27
CA GLU A 163 8.60 23.25 7.20
C GLU A 163 9.41 21.94 7.15
N PRO A 164 10.58 21.92 6.48
CA PRO A 164 11.44 20.74 6.42
C PRO A 164 11.73 20.15 7.81
N GLY A 165 11.50 18.85 7.97
CA GLY A 165 11.69 18.14 9.24
C GLY A 165 10.58 18.34 10.27
N GLN A 166 9.60 19.20 10.00
CA GLN A 166 8.47 19.45 10.89
C GLN A 166 7.16 18.87 10.34
N ALA A 167 6.16 18.81 11.20
CA ALA A 167 4.76 18.61 10.86
C ALA A 167 4.01 19.94 11.04
N LYS A 168 2.81 20.05 10.46
CA LYS A 168 1.92 21.19 10.67
C LYS A 168 0.58 20.71 11.20
N LEU A 169 0.00 21.47 12.11
CA LEU A 169 -1.38 21.28 12.58
C LEU A 169 -2.20 22.51 12.23
N VAL A 170 -3.31 22.28 11.52
CA VAL A 170 -4.32 23.28 11.21
C VAL A 170 -5.49 23.08 12.17
N PHE A 171 -5.92 24.14 12.85
CA PHE A 171 -7.09 24.12 13.71
C PHE A 171 -8.17 25.05 13.13
N SER A 172 -9.31 24.45 12.78
CA SER A 172 -10.47 25.13 12.22
C SER A 172 -11.67 25.03 13.15
N ASN A 173 -12.44 26.12 13.23
CA ASN A 173 -13.73 26.16 13.91
C ASN A 173 -14.79 26.66 12.92
N ILE A 174 -15.61 25.73 12.43
CA ILE A 174 -16.76 26.05 11.58
C ILE A 174 -18.08 26.04 12.37
N GLY A 175 -17.98 25.92 13.70
CA GLY A 175 -19.09 26.03 14.64
C GLY A 175 -19.57 27.47 14.85
N GLU A 176 -20.65 27.57 15.61
CA GLU A 176 -21.29 28.85 15.96
C GLU A 176 -20.76 29.46 17.27
N ASN A 177 -20.05 28.66 18.06
CA ASN A 177 -19.46 29.08 19.35
C ASN A 177 -17.94 29.08 19.27
N GLU A 178 -17.28 29.79 20.18
CA GLU A 178 -15.83 29.68 20.34
C GLU A 178 -15.43 28.23 20.67
N ALA A 179 -14.40 27.75 19.98
CA ALA A 179 -13.77 26.48 20.25
C ALA A 179 -12.37 26.70 20.80
N VAL A 180 -11.92 25.85 21.71
CA VAL A 180 -10.60 25.95 22.32
C VAL A 180 -9.84 24.67 22.08
N LEU A 181 -8.66 24.79 21.46
CA LEU A 181 -7.68 23.72 21.35
C LEU A 181 -6.64 23.86 22.47
N ALA A 182 -6.57 22.87 23.35
CA ALA A 182 -5.46 22.70 24.27
C ALA A 182 -4.47 21.67 23.70
N ILE A 183 -3.21 22.05 23.46
CA ILE A 183 -2.15 21.18 22.94
C ILE A 183 -0.78 21.71 23.36
N ARG A 184 0.14 20.83 23.80
CA ARG A 184 1.48 21.23 24.31
C ARG A 184 1.44 22.31 25.39
N GLU A 185 0.51 22.20 26.35
CA GLU A 185 0.29 23.22 27.39
C GLU A 185 -0.14 24.60 26.87
N ARG A 186 -0.39 24.73 25.56
CA ARG A 186 -0.93 25.95 24.94
C ARG A 186 -2.43 25.82 24.84
N THR A 187 -3.13 26.92 25.10
CA THR A 187 -4.56 27.05 24.92
C THR A 187 -4.80 28.03 23.79
N ILE A 188 -5.49 27.57 22.74
CA ILE A 188 -5.66 28.29 21.48
C ILE A 188 -7.16 28.47 21.27
N PRO A 189 -7.73 29.62 21.67
CA PRO A 189 -9.12 29.93 21.40
C PRO A 189 -9.32 30.24 19.91
N ARG A 190 -10.49 29.88 19.41
CA ARG A 190 -10.88 30.07 18.02
C ARG A 190 -12.33 30.52 17.96
N PRO A 191 -12.58 31.82 17.71
CA PRO A 191 -13.92 32.33 17.50
C PRO A 191 -14.63 31.63 16.34
N ALA A 192 -15.95 31.60 16.39
CA ALA A 192 -16.80 31.10 15.31
C ALA A 192 -16.52 31.84 14.00
N GLY A 193 -16.45 31.10 12.89
CA GLY A 193 -16.25 31.65 11.54
C GLY A 193 -14.87 32.26 11.25
N ALA A 194 -13.93 32.19 12.20
CA ALA A 194 -12.62 32.79 12.02
C ALA A 194 -11.67 31.86 11.22
N ASN A 195 -10.86 32.41 10.30
CA ASN A 195 -9.89 31.68 9.45
C ASN A 195 -8.95 30.72 10.19
N ALA A 196 -8.86 29.44 9.83
CA ALA A 196 -8.03 28.44 10.53
C ALA A 196 -6.61 28.92 10.93
N VAL A 197 -6.10 28.43 12.06
CA VAL A 197 -4.74 28.73 12.54
C VAL A 197 -3.82 27.54 12.31
N ALA A 198 -2.58 27.80 11.91
CA ALA A 198 -1.55 26.79 11.73
C ALA A 198 -0.55 26.82 12.88
N LEU A 199 -0.07 25.64 13.27
CA LEU A 199 0.94 25.43 14.30
C LEU A 199 2.01 24.50 13.74
N ASP A 200 3.26 24.94 13.78
CA ASP A 200 4.37 24.05 13.45
C ASP A 200 4.72 23.17 14.65
N LEU A 201 4.84 21.87 14.36
CA LEU A 201 5.05 20.85 15.34
C LEU A 201 6.26 20.01 14.95
N VAL A 202 7.25 19.88 15.83
CA VAL A 202 8.19 18.76 15.71
C VAL A 202 7.44 17.41 15.68
N PRO A 203 7.95 16.39 14.95
CA PRO A 203 7.36 15.06 14.92
C PRO A 203 7.22 14.46 16.32
N GLY A 204 6.10 13.78 16.60
CA GLY A 204 5.86 13.21 17.92
C GLY A 204 4.39 12.89 18.19
N LYS A 205 4.10 12.56 19.46
CA LYS A 205 2.75 12.30 19.96
C LYS A 205 2.28 13.48 20.82
N TYR A 206 1.11 14.01 20.53
CA TYR A 206 0.54 15.18 21.19
C TYR A 206 -0.82 14.86 21.79
N PRO A 207 -0.95 14.77 23.11
CA PRO A 207 -2.26 14.84 23.73
C PRO A 207 -2.86 16.21 23.42
N TYR A 208 -4.14 16.22 23.07
CA TYR A 208 -4.88 17.45 22.83
C TYR A 208 -6.30 17.32 23.37
N ALA A 209 -6.90 18.47 23.70
CA ALA A 209 -8.31 18.57 24.03
C ALA A 209 -8.98 19.65 23.17
N LEU A 210 -10.17 19.34 22.66
CA LEU A 210 -11.05 20.27 21.97
C LEU A 210 -12.26 20.53 22.85
N SER A 211 -12.53 21.80 23.15
CA SER A 211 -13.63 22.20 24.02
C SER A 211 -14.49 23.26 23.34
N VAL A 212 -15.81 23.17 23.56
CA VAL A 212 -16.81 24.13 23.13
C VAL A 212 -17.77 24.35 24.31
N PRO A 213 -18.22 25.58 24.60
CA PRO A 213 -19.19 25.83 25.66
C PRO A 213 -20.41 24.91 25.58
N GLY A 214 -20.84 24.38 26.74
CA GLY A 214 -22.00 23.50 26.83
C GLY A 214 -21.79 22.06 26.35
N ARG A 215 -20.56 21.68 25.98
CA ARG A 215 -20.20 20.32 25.58
C ARG A 215 -19.05 19.76 26.42
N PRO A 216 -19.02 18.43 26.67
CA PRO A 216 -17.83 17.78 27.20
C PRO A 216 -16.64 17.97 26.27
N ALA A 217 -15.45 18.19 26.83
CA ALA A 217 -14.23 18.28 26.05
C ALA A 217 -13.86 16.92 25.44
N THR A 218 -13.50 16.91 24.16
CA THR A 218 -12.97 15.72 23.48
C THR A 218 -11.46 15.68 23.65
N THR A 219 -10.93 14.62 24.26
CA THR A 219 -9.48 14.44 24.46
C THR A 219 -8.98 13.26 23.65
N ASN A 220 -7.86 13.43 22.95
CA ASN A 220 -7.23 12.36 22.16
C ASN A 220 -5.71 12.61 22.02
N VAL A 221 -5.00 11.69 21.37
CA VAL A 221 -3.58 11.82 21.05
C VAL A 221 -3.39 11.86 19.54
N LEU A 222 -2.83 12.97 19.04
CA LEU A 222 -2.44 13.12 17.64
C LEU A 222 -0.98 12.69 17.48
N THR A 223 -0.72 11.71 16.60
CA THR A 223 0.65 11.38 16.18
C THR A 223 0.97 12.13 14.89
N VAL A 224 1.99 12.99 14.92
CA VAL A 224 2.42 13.77 13.76
C VAL A 224 3.82 13.35 13.33
N THR A 225 4.04 13.32 12.02
CA THR A 225 5.31 12.94 11.39
C THR A 225 5.81 14.05 10.50
N ALA A 226 7.12 14.13 10.29
CA ALA A 226 7.71 15.15 9.43
C ALA A 226 7.10 15.12 8.01
N GLY A 227 6.87 16.30 7.44
CA GLY A 227 6.27 16.47 6.12
C GLY A 227 4.78 16.16 6.06
N HIS A 228 4.10 16.02 7.20
CA HIS A 228 2.65 15.81 7.26
C HIS A 228 1.92 17.03 7.83
N THR A 229 0.71 17.28 7.31
CA THR A 229 -0.21 18.28 7.86
C THR A 229 -1.51 17.63 8.28
N TRP A 230 -1.92 17.91 9.51
CA TRP A 230 -3.16 17.44 10.09
C TRP A 230 -4.12 18.59 10.31
N GLU A 231 -5.41 18.34 10.20
CA GLU A 231 -6.47 19.25 10.57
C GLU A 231 -7.27 18.70 11.74
N LEU A 232 -7.51 19.57 12.71
CA LEU A 232 -8.52 19.39 13.75
C LEU A 232 -9.65 20.38 13.50
N THR A 233 -10.88 19.88 13.42
CA THR A 233 -12.06 20.69 13.11
C THR A 233 -13.10 20.54 14.20
N VAL A 234 -13.64 21.67 14.66
CA VAL A 234 -14.93 21.71 15.34
C VAL A 234 -16.01 22.00 14.31
N GLY A 235 -16.93 21.05 14.16
CA GLY A 235 -18.04 21.09 13.21
C GLY A 235 -19.12 22.12 13.56
N ARG A 236 -20.07 22.32 12.64
CA ARG A 236 -21.19 23.26 12.80
C ARG A 236 -22.05 22.93 14.02
N ASP A 237 -22.20 21.65 14.33
CA ASP A 237 -22.88 21.12 15.50
C ASP A 237 -22.08 21.32 16.81
N GLY A 238 -20.85 21.81 16.73
CA GLY A 238 -19.92 21.92 17.86
C GLY A 238 -19.23 20.60 18.23
N ALA A 239 -19.39 19.54 17.41
CA ALA A 239 -18.68 18.29 17.62
C ALA A 239 -17.24 18.37 17.10
N ALA A 240 -16.30 17.78 17.82
CA ALA A 240 -14.95 17.57 17.32
C ALA A 240 -14.96 16.46 16.26
N TRP A 241 -14.56 16.77 15.04
CA TRP A 241 -14.44 15.77 13.97
C TRP A 241 -13.15 14.95 14.11
N PRO A 242 -13.10 13.73 13.54
CA PRO A 242 -11.86 12.95 13.50
C PRO A 242 -10.73 13.74 12.82
N PRO A 243 -9.48 13.66 13.32
CA PRO A 243 -8.35 14.31 12.68
C PRO A 243 -8.22 13.92 11.21
N LEU A 244 -8.10 14.92 10.35
CA LEU A 244 -7.94 14.72 8.91
C LEU A 244 -6.49 14.96 8.52
N GLN A 245 -5.87 14.01 7.82
CA GLN A 245 -4.57 14.25 7.22
C GLN A 245 -4.74 15.01 5.89
N LEU A 246 -4.42 16.31 5.91
CA LEU A 246 -4.48 17.20 4.75
C LEU A 246 -3.37 16.89 3.75
N TYR A 247 -2.14 16.81 4.26
CA TYR A 247 -0.92 16.63 3.47
C TYR A 247 -0.11 15.46 4.01
#